data_AF-A0A970JPF5-F1
#
_entry.id   AF-A0A970JPF5-F1
#
_cell.length_a   1.000
_cell.length_b   1.000
_cell.length_c   1.000
_cell.angle_alpha   90.00
_cell.angle_beta   90.00
_cell.angle_gamma   90.00
#
_symmetry.space_group_name_H-M   'P 1'
#
loop_
_entity.id
_entity.type
_entity.pdbx_description
1 polymer ?
#
loop_
_entity_poly.entity_id
_entity_poly.type
_entity_poly.pdbx_seq_one_letter_code
_entity_poly.pdbx_strand_id
1 'polypeptide(L)' 'MFYGRSWTGVPIAQFIDELDSYLRWYNEKRIKMLLGAKSPKAYRQSIGLVA' A
#
# COMPACT_ATOMS: atom_id res chain seq x y z
N MET A 1 17.66 -0.95 6.32
CA MET A 1 17.05 -1.89 5.37
C MET A 1 15.55 -1.92 5.65
N PHE A 2 14.70 -1.74 4.65
CA PHE A 2 13.24 -1.72 4.81
C PHE A 2 12.60 -2.51 3.65
N TYR A 3 11.74 -3.49 3.98
CA TYR A 3 11.19 -4.48 3.03
C TYR A 3 12.23 -5.14 2.11
N GLY A 4 13.38 -5.55 2.67
CA GLY A 4 14.43 -6.22 1.91
C GLY A 4 15.23 -5.32 0.95
N ARG A 5 14.92 -4.02 0.89
CA ARG A 5 15.65 -3.04 0.10
C ARG A 5 16.57 -2.20 0.99
N SER A 6 17.79 -1.96 0.51
CA SER A 6 18.69 -0.96 1.11
C SER A 6 18.27 0.44 0.66
N TRP A 7 18.22 1.36 1.62
CA TRP A 7 17.90 2.78 1.42
C TRP A 7 19.08 3.67 1.80
N THR A 8 20.27 3.07 1.98
CA THR A 8 21.49 3.81 2.29
C THR A 8 21.80 4.76 1.14
N GLY A 9 21.99 6.05 1.45
CA GLY A 9 22.24 7.10 0.46
C GLY A 9 20.99 7.67 -0.22
N VAL A 10 19.79 7.14 0.06
CA VAL A 10 18.53 7.72 -0.41
C VAL A 10 18.12 8.87 0.52
N PRO A 11 17.86 10.10 0.01
CA PRO A 11 17.36 11.19 0.83
C PRO A 11 16.01 10.83 1.46
N ILE A 12 15.78 11.30 2.70
CA ILE A 12 14.56 10.99 3.44
C ILE A 12 13.29 11.40 2.68
N ALA A 13 13.32 12.54 1.98
CA ALA A 13 12.20 12.99 1.16
C ALA A 13 11.83 11.98 0.06
N GLN A 14 12.83 11.48 -0.67
CA GLN A 14 12.63 10.48 -1.71
C GLN A 14 12.11 9.15 -1.13
N PHE A 15 12.60 8.76 0.04
CA PHE A 15 12.07 7.58 0.74
C PHE A 15 10.59 7.75 1.10
N ILE A 16 10.19 8.93 1.60
CA ILE A 16 8.80 9.23 1.95
C ILE A 16 7.91 9.16 0.71
N ASP A 17 8.33 9.75 -0.40
CA ASP A 17 7.54 9.75 -1.66
C ASP A 17 7.33 8.34 -2.22
N GLU A 18 8.38 7.52 -2.18
CA GLU A 18 8.31 6.12 -2.63
C GLU A 18 7.44 5.28 -1.68
N LEU A 19 7.53 5.52 -0.37
CA LEU A 19 6.70 4.87 0.63
C LEU A 19 5.22 5.25 0.47
N ASP A 20 4.89 6.53 0.29
CA ASP A 20 3.52 6.99 0.07
C ASP A 20 2.92 6.36 -1.19
N SER A 21 3.69 6.36 -2.28
CA SER A 21 3.31 5.74 -3.55
C SER A 21 3.02 4.24 -3.38
N TYR A 22 3.90 3.53 -2.66
CA TYR A 22 3.70 2.11 -2.35
C TYR A 22 2.45 1.88 -1.50
N LEU A 23 2.22 2.68 -0.46
CA LEU A 23 1.06 2.55 0.43
C LEU A 23 -0.25 2.81 -0.31
N ARG A 24 -0.30 3.80 -1.21
CA ARG A 24 -1.46 4.05 -2.07
C ARG A 24 -1.74 2.85 -2.97
N TRP A 25 -0.72 2.33 -3.67
CA TRP A 25 -0.88 1.14 -4.49
C TRP A 25 -1.36 -0.07 -3.67
N TYR A 26 -0.76 -0.31 -2.51
CA TYR A 26 -1.11 -1.43 -1.63
C TYR A 26 -2.58 -1.36 -1.19
N ASN A 27 -3.03 -0.18 -0.77
CA ASN A 27 -4.39 0.00 -0.24
C ASN A 27 -5.45 0.01 -1.33
N GLU A 28 -5.14 0.59 -2.50
CA GLU A 28 -6.16 0.86 -3.51
C GLU A 28 -6.15 -0.12 -4.67
N LYS A 29 -4.98 -0.61 -5.07
CA LYS A 29 -4.79 -1.36 -6.33
C LYS A 29 -4.43 -2.82 -6.11
N ARG A 30 -3.69 -3.15 -5.06
CA ARG A 30 -3.25 -4.53 -4.80
C ARG A 30 -4.43 -5.44 -4.49
N ILE A 31 -4.65 -6.45 -5.32
CA ILE A 31 -5.68 -7.47 -5.13
C ILE A 31 -5.24 -8.52 -4.12
N LYS A 32 -6.14 -8.90 -3.20
CA LYS A 32 -5.95 -10.00 -2.25
C LYS A 32 -7.05 -11.05 -2.43
N MET A 33 -6.66 -12.29 -2.69
CA MET A 33 -7.60 -13.42 -2.83
C MET A 33 -8.42 -13.65 -1.56
N LEU A 34 -7.79 -13.56 -0.38
CA LEU A 34 -8.46 -13.66 0.92
C LEU A 34 -9.53 -12.57 1.14
N LEU A 35 -9.49 -11.47 0.39
CA LEU A 35 -10.50 -10.41 0.42
C LEU A 35 -11.57 -10.59 -0.68
N GLY A 36 -11.72 -11.80 -1.22
CA GLY A 36 -12.62 -12.09 -2.33
C GLY A 36 -12.16 -11.46 -3.64
N ALA A 37 -10.85 -11.51 -3.91
CA ALA A 37 -10.21 -10.88 -5.07
C ALA A 37 -10.46 -9.36 -5.16
N LYS A 38 -10.49 -8.68 -4.01
CA LYS A 38 -10.63 -7.21 -3.92
C LYS A 38 -9.35 -6.55 -3.42
N SER A 39 -9.21 -5.26 -3.70
CA SER A 39 -8.22 -4.43 -3.00
C SER A 39 -8.66 -4.14 -1.57
N PRO A 40 -7.75 -3.79 -0.64
CA PRO A 40 -8.13 -3.43 0.73
C PRO A 40 -9.19 -2.33 0.83
N LYS A 41 -9.13 -1.31 -0.04
CA LYS A 41 -10.13 -0.26 -0.13
C LYS A 41 -11.48 -0.82 -0.60
N ALA A 42 -11.50 -1.55 -1.72
CA ALA A 42 -12.73 -2.14 -2.27
C ALA A 42 -13.38 -3.14 -1.31
N TYR A 43 -12.56 -3.90 -0.58
CA TYR A 43 -13.05 -4.81 0.46
C TYR A 43 -13.75 -4.05 1.59
N ARG A 44 -13.10 -3.03 2.18
CA ARG A 44 -13.69 -2.21 3.25
C ARG A 44 -14.99 -1.54 2.81
N GLN A 45 -15.05 -1.03 1.57
CA GLN A 45 -16.28 -0.49 0.99
C GLN A 45 -17.39 -1.55 0.92
N SER A 46 -17.06 -2.77 0.49
CA SER A 46 -18.06 -3.84 0.36
C SER A 46 -18.61 -4.37 1.69
N ILE A 47 -17.95 -4.08 2.81
CA ILE A 47 -18.42 -4.44 4.16
C ILE A 47 -18.90 -3.22 4.96
N GLY A 48 -19.09 -2.06 4.31
CA GLY A 48 -19.62 -0.86 4.94
C GLY A 48 -18.69 -0.17 5.95
N LEU A 49 -17.39 -0.47 5.91
CA LEU A 49 -16.38 0.14 6.81
C LEU A 49 -15.75 1.42 6.24
N VAL A 50 -16.23 1.91 5.10
CA VAL A 50 -15.80 3.19 4.51
C VAL A 50 -17.02 4.09 4.44
N ALA A 51 -16.99 5.19 5.19
CA ALA A 51 -17.93 6.31 5.05
C ALA A 51 -17.68 7.06 3.74
#